data_AF-A0A7Y4VQT9-F1
#
_entry.id   AF-A0A7Y4VQT9-F1
#
_cell.length_a   1.000
_cell.length_b   1.000
_cell.length_c   1.000
_cell.angle_alpha   90.00
_cell.angle_beta   90.00
_cell.angle_gamma   90.00
#
_symmetry.space_group_name_H-M   'P 1'
#
loop_
_entity.id
_entity.type
_entity.pdbx_description
1 polymer ?
#
loop_
_entity_poly.entity_id
_entity_poly.type
_entity_poly.pdbx_seq_one_letter_code
_entity_poly.pdbx_strand_id
1 'polypeptide(L)'
;MPYDDPDPTDPMTLHGVAVETEDDSAMREMAECFVEEYARLGCDAIRIMRIFQTPGYAGPYMAYRALGEAAIQSLLEDHMALRNHRSSKLILERTPDGRVSLPVLQE
;
A
#
# COMPACT_ATOMS: atom_id res chain seq x y z
N MET A 1 8.34 0.25 38.31
CA MET A 1 7.26 1.17 37.95
C MET A 1 5.94 0.43 38.05
N PRO A 2 4.94 0.91 38.80
CA PRO A 2 3.56 0.44 38.69
C PRO A 2 3.07 0.60 37.24
N TYR A 3 2.18 -0.28 36.78
CA TYR A 3 1.70 -0.33 35.39
C TYR A 3 0.99 0.96 34.92
N ASP A 4 0.42 1.74 35.86
CA ASP A 4 -0.37 2.94 35.58
C ASP A 4 0.35 4.27 35.91
N ASP A 5 1.68 4.26 36.03
CA ASP A 5 2.48 5.46 36.30
C ASP A 5 3.38 5.76 35.08
N PRO A 6 2.87 6.48 34.06
CA PRO A 6 3.63 6.75 32.84
C PRO A 6 4.81 7.66 33.14
N ASP A 7 6.02 7.14 32.92
CA ASP A 7 7.26 7.89 33.08
C ASP A 7 7.44 8.86 31.89
N PRO A 8 7.46 10.19 32.13
CA PRO A 8 7.63 11.18 31.05
C PRO A 8 9.01 11.11 30.37
N THR A 9 9.94 10.33 30.90
CA THR A 9 11.27 10.09 30.34
C THR A 9 11.40 8.72 29.66
N ASP A 10 10.33 7.93 29.59
CA ASP A 10 10.36 6.60 28.96
C ASP A 10 10.62 6.72 27.44
N PRO A 11 11.79 6.25 26.94
CA PRO A 11 12.12 6.31 25.52
C PRO A 11 11.24 5.42 24.64
N MET A 12 10.48 4.48 25.23
CA MET A 12 9.54 3.61 24.52
C MET A 12 8.14 4.23 24.39
N THR A 13 7.91 5.42 24.96
CA THR A 13 6.65 6.17 24.78
C THR A 13 6.49 6.58 23.31
N LEU A 14 5.35 6.25 22.73
CA LEU A 14 5.01 6.71 21.37
C LEU A 14 4.70 8.21 21.40
N HIS A 15 5.56 9.02 20.78
CA HIS A 15 5.32 10.43 20.53
C HIS A 15 4.92 10.65 19.06
N GLY A 16 3.66 11.00 18.82
CA GLY A 16 3.18 11.42 17.51
C GLY A 16 3.13 12.95 17.39
N VAL A 17 3.48 13.47 16.21
CA VAL A 17 3.33 14.89 15.86
C VAL A 17 2.50 14.99 14.58
N ALA A 18 1.49 15.85 14.57
CA ALA A 18 0.74 16.14 13.35
C ALA A 18 1.54 17.09 12.47
N VAL A 19 1.64 16.77 11.18
CA VAL A 19 2.21 17.66 10.16
C VAL A 19 1.05 18.18 9.33
N GLU A 20 0.91 19.49 9.26
CA GLU A 20 -0.11 20.14 8.43
C GLU A 20 0.21 19.91 6.94
N THR A 21 -0.82 19.64 6.16
CA THR A 21 -0.73 19.47 4.70
C THR A 21 -1.30 20.71 4.02
N GLU A 22 -0.78 21.04 2.84
CA GLU A 22 -1.18 22.26 2.12
C GLU A 22 -2.64 22.19 1.64
N ASP A 23 -3.15 20.97 1.38
CA ASP A 23 -4.51 20.71 0.96
C ASP A 23 -5.04 19.35 1.45
N ASP A 24 -6.30 19.07 1.13
CA ASP A 24 -7.02 17.83 1.45
C ASP A 24 -6.57 16.63 0.57
N SER A 25 -5.69 16.84 -0.43
CA SER A 25 -5.27 15.78 -1.34
C SER A 25 -4.29 14.80 -0.69
N ALA A 26 -3.55 15.24 0.33
CA ALA A 26 -2.54 14.43 1.03
C ALA A 26 -3.10 13.09 1.56
N MET A 27 -4.36 13.08 2.01
CA MET A 27 -5.00 11.84 2.47
C MET A 27 -5.20 10.84 1.31
N ARG A 28 -5.56 11.35 0.13
CA ARG A 28 -5.72 10.53 -1.08
C ARG A 28 -4.38 10.00 -1.56
N GLU A 29 -3.36 10.85 -1.63
CA GLU A 29 -2.00 10.44 -2.03
C GLU A 29 -1.44 9.37 -1.08
N MET A 30 -1.65 9.54 0.23
CA MET A 30 -1.27 8.53 1.22
C MET A 30 -2.02 7.20 1.01
N ALA A 31 -3.31 7.25 0.68
CA ALA A 31 -4.09 6.06 0.36
C ALA A 31 -3.56 5.34 -0.89
N GLU A 32 -3.20 6.09 -1.94
CA GLU A 32 -2.57 5.58 -3.16
C GLU A 32 -1.24 4.86 -2.83
N CYS A 33 -0.40 5.46 -1.98
CA CYS A 33 0.83 4.82 -1.51
C CYS A 33 0.55 3.49 -0.79
N PHE A 34 -0.43 3.43 0.13
CA PHE A 34 -0.76 2.18 0.82
C PHE A 34 -1.20 1.09 -0.16
N VAL A 35 -2.06 1.42 -1.13
CA VAL A 35 -2.51 0.48 -2.16
C VAL A 35 -1.31 -0.07 -2.93
N GLU A 36 -0.41 0.80 -3.38
CA GLU A 36 0.77 0.39 -4.13
C GLU A 36 1.72 -0.50 -3.32
N GLU A 37 2.03 -0.13 -2.08
CA GLU A 37 2.95 -0.88 -1.23
C GLU A 37 2.40 -2.29 -0.93
N TYR A 38 1.13 -2.41 -0.54
CA TYR A 38 0.56 -3.74 -0.29
C TYR A 38 0.42 -4.57 -1.57
N ALA A 39 0.14 -3.93 -2.72
CA ALA A 39 0.17 -4.62 -4.00
C ALA A 39 1.58 -5.16 -4.28
N ARG A 40 2.64 -4.37 -4.10
CA ARG A 40 4.04 -4.81 -4.28
C ARG A 40 4.41 -5.97 -3.36
N LEU A 41 3.85 -6.02 -2.15
CA LEU A 41 3.97 -7.14 -1.21
C LEU A 41 3.14 -8.39 -1.59
N GLY A 42 2.42 -8.36 -2.72
CA GLY A 42 1.67 -9.50 -3.24
C GLY A 42 0.24 -9.63 -2.70
N CYS A 43 -0.30 -8.59 -2.05
CA CYS A 43 -1.71 -8.59 -1.66
C CYS A 43 -2.61 -8.36 -2.88
N ASP A 44 -3.73 -9.09 -2.95
CA ASP A 44 -4.80 -8.84 -3.91
C ASP A 44 -5.73 -7.69 -3.43
N ALA A 45 -6.60 -7.20 -4.32
CA ALA A 45 -7.50 -6.10 -4.03
C ALA A 45 -8.42 -6.35 -2.82
N ILE A 46 -8.90 -7.58 -2.64
CA ILE A 46 -9.80 -7.96 -1.54
C ILE A 46 -9.05 -7.85 -0.21
N ARG A 47 -7.82 -8.37 -0.16
CA ARG A 47 -6.97 -8.30 1.02
C ARG A 47 -6.61 -6.86 1.36
N ILE A 48 -6.31 -6.02 0.36
CA ILE A 48 -6.00 -4.61 0.59
C ILE A 48 -7.22 -3.86 1.11
N MET A 49 -8.41 -4.04 0.51
CA MET A 49 -9.65 -3.44 1.04
C MET A 49 -9.87 -3.81 2.51
N ARG A 50 -9.63 -5.07 2.88
CA ARG A 50 -9.77 -5.51 4.27
C ARG A 50 -8.77 -4.85 5.22
N ILE A 51 -7.55 -4.55 4.76
CA ILE A 51 -6.57 -3.76 5.52
C ILE A 51 -7.12 -2.36 5.80
N PHE A 52 -7.66 -1.68 4.78
CA PHE A 52 -8.30 -0.37 4.93
C PHE A 52 -9.50 -0.39 5.89
N GLN A 53 -10.23 -1.50 5.99
CA GLN A 53 -11.38 -1.64 6.89
C GLN A 53 -11.01 -2.02 8.34
N THR A 54 -9.76 -2.37 8.60
CA THR A 54 -9.34 -2.94 9.90
C THR A 54 -8.68 -1.88 10.79
N PRO A 55 -9.26 -1.53 11.96
CA PRO A 55 -8.75 -0.47 12.83
C PRO A 55 -7.29 -0.62 13.30
N GLY A 56 -6.78 -1.85 13.35
CA GLY A 56 -5.39 -2.14 13.71
C GLY A 56 -4.35 -1.60 12.70
N TYR A 57 -4.78 -1.26 11.48
CA TYR A 57 -3.95 -0.60 10.48
C TYR A 57 -4.25 0.89 10.48
N ALA A 58 -3.70 1.61 11.46
CA ALA A 58 -4.08 3.00 11.76
C ALA A 58 -4.07 3.94 10.54
N GLY A 59 -3.03 3.91 9.71
CA GLY A 59 -2.93 4.73 8.50
C GLY A 59 -4.01 4.41 7.45
N PRO A 60 -4.05 3.17 6.92
CA PRO A 60 -5.09 2.76 5.97
C PRO A 60 -6.51 2.96 6.50
N TYR A 61 -6.76 2.63 7.77
CA TYR A 61 -8.07 2.81 8.38
C TYR A 61 -8.47 4.28 8.50
N MET A 62 -7.54 5.16 8.85
CA MET A 62 -7.77 6.60 8.85
C MET A 62 -8.12 7.12 7.44
N ALA A 63 -7.38 6.68 6.41
CA ALA A 63 -7.69 7.02 5.03
C ALA A 63 -9.06 6.51 4.58
N TYR A 64 -9.43 5.28 4.96
CA TYR A 64 -10.76 4.72 4.70
C TYR A 64 -11.88 5.57 5.34
N ARG A 65 -11.68 6.01 6.59
CA ARG A 65 -12.65 6.84 7.32
C ARG A 65 -12.78 8.24 6.74
N ALA A 66 -11.69 8.81 6.23
CA ALA A 66 -11.66 10.15 5.64
C ALA A 66 -12.24 10.18 4.22
N LEU A 67 -11.86 9.21 3.37
CA LEU A 67 -12.20 9.21 1.94
C LEU A 67 -13.46 8.40 1.60
N GLY A 68 -13.80 7.41 2.44
CA GLY A 68 -14.92 6.50 2.23
C GLY A 68 -14.61 5.32 1.31
N GLU A 69 -15.45 4.29 1.40
CA GLU A 69 -15.27 3.00 0.72
C GLU A 69 -15.17 3.13 -0.81
N ALA A 70 -16.05 3.92 -1.42
CA ALA A 70 -16.09 4.09 -2.87
C ALA A 70 -14.79 4.69 -3.42
N ALA A 71 -14.18 5.63 -2.70
CA ALA A 71 -12.91 6.22 -3.10
C ALA A 71 -11.77 5.19 -3.03
N ILE A 72 -11.70 4.41 -1.95
CA ILE A 72 -10.70 3.34 -1.81
C ILE A 72 -10.90 2.26 -2.87
N GLN A 73 -12.15 1.89 -3.18
CA GLN A 73 -12.44 0.93 -4.22
C GLN A 73 -11.97 1.42 -5.60
N SER A 74 -12.23 2.68 -5.95
CA SER A 74 -11.73 3.29 -7.19
C SER A 74 -10.20 3.22 -7.27
N LEU A 75 -9.50 3.57 -6.18
CA LEU A 75 -8.04 3.49 -6.14
C LEU A 75 -7.51 2.07 -6.36
N LEU A 76 -8.15 1.07 -5.76
CA LEU A 76 -7.78 -0.34 -5.97
C LEU A 76 -7.97 -0.76 -7.43
N GLU A 77 -9.11 -0.41 -8.04
CA GLU A 77 -9.39 -0.74 -9.43
C GLU A 77 -8.34 -0.13 -10.37
N ASP A 78 -8.02 1.15 -10.20
CA ASP A 78 -7.03 1.88 -11.01
C ASP A 78 -5.63 1.27 -10.88
N HIS A 79 -5.14 1.05 -9.66
CA HIS A 79 -3.80 0.53 -9.42
C HIS A 79 -3.65 -0.94 -9.85
N MET A 80 -4.69 -1.76 -9.64
CA MET A 80 -4.64 -3.17 -10.05
C MET A 80 -4.70 -3.32 -11.56
N ALA A 81 -5.47 -2.48 -12.24
CA ALA A 81 -5.46 -2.41 -13.70
C ALA A 81 -4.07 -2.06 -14.21
N LEU A 82 -3.46 -0.97 -13.72
CA LEU A 82 -2.11 -0.55 -14.12
C LEU A 82 -1.06 -1.66 -13.93
N ARG A 83 -1.13 -2.39 -12.82
CA ARG A 83 -0.21 -3.50 -12.54
C ARG A 83 -0.41 -4.69 -13.47
N ASN A 84 -1.65 -5.09 -13.73
CA ASN A 84 -1.95 -6.23 -14.61
C ASN A 84 -1.44 -5.99 -16.04
N HIS A 85 -1.48 -4.74 -16.54
CA HIS A 85 -0.91 -4.37 -17.83
C HIS A 85 0.64 -4.50 -17.88
N ARG A 86 1.33 -4.38 -16.75
CA ARG A 86 2.79 -4.58 -16.67
C ARG A 86 3.16 -6.06 -16.57
N SER A 87 2.39 -6.84 -15.81
CA SER A 87 2.60 -8.29 -15.67
C SER A 87 2.35 -9.05 -16.98
N SER A 88 1.43 -8.59 -17.82
CA SER A 88 1.11 -9.25 -19.10
C SER A 88 2.17 -9.05 -20.20
N LYS A 89 3.10 -8.10 -20.05
CA LYS A 89 4.18 -7.84 -21.03
C LYS A 89 5.43 -8.71 -20.86
N LEU A 90 5.51 -9.55 -19.83
CA LEU A 90 6.62 -10.48 -19.63
C LEU A 90 6.18 -11.90 -19.97
N ILE A 91 5.90 -12.16 -21.25
CA ILE A 91 5.90 -13.54 -21.75
C ILE A 91 7.36 -13.98 -21.80
N LEU A 92 7.78 -14.72 -20.78
CA LEU A 92 9.10 -15.34 -20.73
C LEU A 92 9.10 -16.53 -21.69
N GLU A 93 9.52 -16.32 -22.93
CA GLU A 93 9.72 -17.42 -23.87
C GLU A 93 10.87 -18.30 -23.38
N ARG A 94 10.56 -19.56 -23.07
CA ARG A 94 11.59 -20.57 -22.83
C ARG A 94 12.08 -21.11 -24.16
N THR A 95 13.36 -20.95 -24.40
CA THR A 95 14.05 -21.57 -25.53
C THR A 95 14.07 -23.11 -25.36
N PRO A 96 14.19 -23.88 -26.46
CA PRO A 96 14.20 -25.36 -26.41
C PRO A 96 15.31 -25.96 -25.54
N ASP A 97 16.41 -25.24 -25.31
CA ASP A 97 17.52 -25.59 -24.42
C ASP A 97 17.29 -25.20 -22.95
N GLY A 98 16.10 -24.69 -22.61
CA GLY A 98 15.67 -24.39 -21.24
C GLY A 98 16.10 -23.02 -20.73
N ARG A 99 16.71 -22.17 -21.56
CA ARG A 99 17.07 -20.80 -21.20
C ARG A 99 15.88 -19.86 -21.33
N VAL A 100 15.82 -18.86 -20.47
CA VAL A 100 14.80 -17.80 -20.51
C VAL A 100 15.24 -16.75 -21.53
N SER A 101 14.44 -16.55 -22.58
CA SER A 101 14.63 -15.45 -23.52
C SER A 101 14.07 -14.17 -22.90
N LEU A 102 14.94 -13.20 -22.63
CA LEU A 102 14.55 -11.86 -22.21
C LEU A 102 14.73 -10.93 -23.42
N PRO A 103 13.64 -10.38 -24.00
CA PRO A 103 13.73 -9.51 -25.19
C PRO A 103 14.60 -8.26 -24.97
N VAL A 104 14.82 -7.87 -23.72
CA VAL A 104 15.62 -6.69 -23.33
C VAL A 104 17.13 -6.93 -23.42
N LEU A 105 17.59 -8.17 -23.60
CA LEU A 105 19.01 -8.55 -23.63
C LEU A 105 19.50 -9.05 -25.01
N GLN A 106 18.75 -8.79 -26.08
CA GLN A 106 19.19 -9.12 -27.44
C GLN A 106 19.83 -7.87 -28.08
N GLU A 107 21.17 -7.83 -28.10
CA GLU A 107 21.98 -6.89 -28.90
C GLU A 107 21.99 -7.26 -30.38
#